data_AF-A0A813AAF9-F1
#
_entry.id   AF-A0A813AAF9-F1
#
_cell.length_a   1.000
_cell.length_b   1.000
_cell.length_c   1.000
_cell.angle_alpha   90.00
_cell.angle_beta   90.00
_cell.angle_gamma   90.00
#
_symmetry.space_group_name_H-M   'P 1'
#
loop_
_entity.id
_entity.type
_entity.pdbx_description
1 polymer ?
#
loop_
_entity_poly.entity_id
_entity_poly.type
_entity_poly.pdbx_seq_one_letter_code
_entity_poly.pdbx_strand_id
1 'polypeptide(L)'
;MAVKRLCSILLVVSLAVVARATCPAHCTATSNNAAWPCRYHSNGCQVTVAANPARVGAADVNVAVISPYSGGLGELMTMVEPAIAAAAQDVENSNFLPGFRMNLFLGDSKCSVPGATQATIETLATSPTKHALLADSCSAACEAMNDATQFFNVLQVSPGCISESLSDSARYPYFTRMAPSYRFNVQTLYEFTKLMGFQRVGIVVGYRSINTLGVDFLTSLMRDDVAEGRYNWTVLFTAQITSTGNIEDAQSAAEEIERKDSRINIMGLYQTEGAMFLCQTHGRNLLSPSYTFMIASGWWNPSFILERSGASDCPCTVTELHRAAYGVIAADRGPMLNTQDVHGLSGRSFADIYGNYTEECLSFGNGTGVCNHQWAGYFYDGVWLIASILHAFLTDGNRSVADLATPAARQALEALSLQVDFAGTTGRVRQFSSPDLEGDRDGVILLRQAGGPPESTFNQLAYRTETGILFQTDVVWSPDSAHRISCSSGTCDLVNGFRPADRSSSCPDGRVWINEQGCSECPQGEFASNQMAQCEPCSIGSFASATGSASCQLCSAGRYSSVARASSCANCPT
;
A
#
# COMPACT_ATOMS: atom_id res chain seq x y z
N MET A 1 48.15 -8.28 -45.69
CA MET A 1 47.87 -9.70 -45.31
C MET A 1 47.64 -9.84 -43.79
N ALA A 2 46.94 -8.90 -43.14
CA ALA A 2 46.73 -8.91 -41.68
C ALA A 2 45.51 -8.07 -41.26
N VAL A 3 44.30 -8.35 -41.78
CA VAL A 3 43.03 -7.78 -41.25
C VAL A 3 41.85 -8.78 -41.30
N LYS A 4 41.99 -9.96 -41.91
CA LYS A 4 40.89 -10.94 -42.05
C LYS A 4 40.88 -12.07 -41.00
N ARG A 5 41.69 -12.01 -39.94
CA ARG A 5 41.80 -13.10 -38.93
C ARG A 5 41.28 -12.76 -37.52
N LEU A 6 40.73 -11.57 -37.28
CA LEU A 6 40.16 -11.23 -35.97
C LEU A 6 38.61 -11.32 -35.89
N CYS A 7 37.89 -11.51 -36.99
CA CYS A 7 36.42 -11.66 -36.96
C CYS A 7 35.92 -13.09 -36.74
N SER A 8 36.80 -14.08 -36.61
CA SER A 8 36.41 -15.51 -36.53
C SER A 8 36.71 -16.17 -35.18
N ILE A 9 37.23 -15.42 -34.21
CA ILE A 9 37.55 -15.93 -32.85
C ILE A 9 36.57 -15.40 -31.78
N LEU A 10 35.65 -14.48 -32.14
CA LEU A 10 34.57 -14.01 -31.26
C LEU A 10 33.23 -14.75 -31.47
N LEU A 11 33.17 -15.77 -32.31
CA LEU A 11 31.93 -16.53 -32.60
C LEU A 11 31.88 -17.93 -31.97
N VAL A 12 32.89 -18.32 -31.18
CA VAL A 12 32.93 -19.64 -30.51
C VAL A 12 33.47 -19.48 -29.09
N VAL A 13 32.79 -18.65 -28.29
CA VAL A 13 32.69 -18.91 -26.85
C VAL A 13 31.30 -19.45 -26.64
N SER A 14 31.23 -20.78 -26.69
CA SER A 14 30.21 -21.64 -26.09
C SER A 14 28.83 -21.03 -25.88
N LEU A 15 27.95 -21.37 -26.83
CA LEU A 15 26.49 -21.46 -26.76
C LEU A 15 25.98 -22.39 -25.62
N ALA A 16 26.63 -22.40 -24.46
CA ALA A 16 26.36 -23.29 -23.33
C ALA A 16 26.51 -22.56 -22.00
N VAL A 17 25.98 -21.34 -21.91
CA VAL A 17 25.25 -20.91 -20.72
C VAL A 17 23.96 -20.31 -21.27
N VAL A 18 22.99 -21.17 -21.58
CA VAL A 18 21.60 -20.74 -21.48
C VAL A 18 21.47 -20.34 -20.02
N ALA A 19 21.58 -19.04 -19.74
CA ALA A 19 21.19 -18.50 -18.45
C ALA A 19 19.68 -18.69 -18.39
N ARG A 20 19.26 -19.93 -18.08
CA ARG A 20 17.93 -20.16 -17.55
C ARG A 20 17.86 -19.19 -16.38
N ALA A 21 16.88 -18.29 -16.38
CA ALA A 21 16.52 -17.60 -15.17
C ALA A 21 16.25 -18.69 -14.12
N THR A 22 17.25 -18.98 -13.29
CA THR A 22 17.12 -20.03 -12.30
C THR A 22 16.33 -19.41 -11.18
N CYS A 23 15.06 -19.79 -11.05
CA CYS A 23 14.38 -19.68 -9.77
C CYS A 23 15.35 -20.19 -8.69
N PRO A 24 15.37 -19.58 -7.51
CA PRO A 24 16.28 -20.04 -6.49
C PRO A 24 15.94 -21.50 -6.15
N ALA A 25 16.97 -22.31 -5.88
CA ALA A 25 16.77 -23.69 -5.45
C ALA A 25 16.00 -23.78 -4.12
N HIS A 26 16.07 -22.71 -3.33
CA HIS A 26 15.34 -22.51 -2.09
C HIS A 26 14.82 -21.07 -2.03
N CYS A 27 13.55 -20.93 -1.69
CA CYS A 27 12.92 -19.66 -1.39
C CYS A 27 13.28 -19.34 0.07
N THR A 28 14.05 -18.27 0.30
CA THR A 28 14.58 -17.93 1.63
C THR A 28 13.57 -17.10 2.42
N ALA A 29 13.12 -17.60 3.57
CA ALA A 29 12.41 -16.80 4.56
C ALA A 29 13.40 -15.94 5.33
N THR A 30 13.26 -14.61 5.27
CA THR A 30 14.04 -13.68 6.11
C THR A 30 13.63 -13.74 7.58
N SER A 31 12.41 -14.21 7.88
CA SER A 31 11.82 -14.14 9.23
C SER A 31 12.23 -15.27 10.16
N ASN A 32 12.74 -16.41 9.67
CA ASN A 32 13.04 -17.58 10.53
C ASN A 32 14.20 -18.48 10.09
N ASN A 33 15.01 -18.10 9.08
CA ASN A 33 16.05 -18.96 8.47
C ASN A 33 15.55 -20.36 8.00
N ALA A 34 14.23 -20.57 7.93
CA ALA A 34 13.64 -21.78 7.38
C ALA A 34 13.68 -21.68 5.85
N ALA A 35 14.41 -22.59 5.20
CA ALA A 35 14.40 -22.69 3.75
C ALA A 35 13.07 -23.31 3.31
N TRP A 36 12.28 -22.56 2.54
CA TRP A 36 11.11 -23.09 1.88
C TRP A 36 11.52 -23.60 0.49
N PRO A 37 11.15 -24.82 0.07
CA PRO A 37 11.36 -25.24 -1.32
C PRO A 37 10.54 -24.34 -2.24
N CYS A 38 11.00 -24.08 -3.46
CA CYS A 38 10.19 -23.45 -4.50
C CYS A 38 9.55 -24.55 -5.37
N ARG A 39 8.22 -24.54 -5.57
CA ARG A 39 7.46 -25.70 -6.10
C ARG A 39 7.87 -26.08 -7.52
N TYR A 40 8.14 -25.09 -8.36
CA TYR A 40 8.35 -25.27 -9.81
C TYR A 40 9.82 -25.19 -10.24
N HIS A 41 10.75 -25.03 -9.30
CA HIS A 41 12.18 -24.98 -9.61
C HIS A 41 12.68 -26.29 -10.26
N SER A 42 12.25 -27.45 -9.74
CA SER A 42 12.58 -28.77 -10.32
C SER A 42 11.97 -29.00 -11.70
N ASN A 43 10.94 -28.24 -12.06
CA ASN A 43 10.24 -28.31 -13.34
C ASN A 43 10.70 -27.22 -14.31
N GLY A 44 11.95 -26.77 -14.20
CA GLY A 44 12.51 -25.78 -15.11
C GLY A 44 11.88 -24.40 -14.99
N CYS A 45 11.38 -24.02 -13.80
CA CYS A 45 10.74 -22.73 -13.54
C CYS A 45 9.46 -22.50 -14.35
N GLN A 46 8.70 -23.57 -14.56
CA GLN A 46 7.46 -23.49 -15.34
C GLN A 46 6.28 -24.05 -14.54
N VAL A 47 5.17 -23.32 -14.57
CA VAL A 47 3.85 -23.87 -14.21
C VAL A 47 3.23 -24.40 -15.49
N THR A 48 3.23 -25.72 -15.62
CA THR A 48 2.61 -26.42 -16.76
C THR A 48 1.22 -26.87 -16.35
N VAL A 49 0.20 -26.35 -17.03
CA VAL A 49 -1.20 -26.76 -16.83
C VAL A 49 -1.43 -28.17 -17.38
N ALA A 50 -2.21 -28.97 -16.68
CA ALA A 50 -2.65 -30.26 -17.18
C ALA A 50 -3.52 -30.04 -18.42
N ALA A 51 -3.06 -30.57 -19.56
CA ALA A 51 -3.73 -30.37 -20.85
C ALA A 51 -5.16 -30.91 -20.81
N ASN A 52 -6.13 -30.08 -21.18
CA ASN A 52 -7.49 -30.55 -21.38
C ASN A 52 -7.55 -31.44 -22.63
N PRO A 53 -7.89 -32.74 -22.52
CA PRO A 53 -7.89 -33.67 -23.65
C PRO A 53 -8.84 -33.26 -24.78
N ALA A 54 -9.86 -32.44 -24.48
CA ALA A 54 -10.77 -31.89 -25.47
C ALA A 54 -10.15 -30.80 -26.37
N ARG A 55 -8.93 -30.34 -26.05
CA ARG A 55 -8.25 -29.19 -26.68
C ARG A 55 -6.96 -29.62 -27.39
N VAL A 56 -7.09 -30.52 -28.36
CA VAL A 56 -5.97 -31.01 -29.18
C VAL A 56 -5.49 -29.92 -30.14
N GLY A 57 -4.17 -29.69 -30.20
CA GLY A 57 -3.56 -28.74 -31.14
C GLY A 57 -3.60 -27.26 -30.71
N ALA A 58 -3.86 -26.98 -29.42
CA ALA A 58 -3.80 -25.62 -28.90
C ALA A 58 -2.37 -25.02 -29.02
N ALA A 59 -2.27 -23.77 -29.49
CA ALA A 59 -1.01 -23.05 -29.58
C ALA A 59 -0.59 -22.48 -28.22
N ASP A 60 0.70 -22.51 -27.90
CA ASP A 60 1.19 -22.02 -26.61
C ASP A 60 1.24 -20.49 -26.55
N VAL A 61 0.63 -19.92 -25.52
CA VAL A 61 0.73 -18.51 -25.13
C VAL A 61 1.47 -18.44 -23.80
N ASN A 62 2.72 -18.00 -23.86
CA ASN A 62 3.61 -17.95 -22.71
C ASN A 62 3.51 -16.62 -21.97
N VAL A 63 3.35 -16.68 -20.64
CA VAL A 63 3.30 -15.52 -19.75
C VAL A 63 4.48 -15.63 -18.78
N ALA A 64 5.23 -14.55 -18.61
CA ALA A 64 6.25 -14.46 -17.57
C ALA A 64 5.60 -14.09 -16.23
N VAL A 65 6.04 -14.72 -15.15
CA VAL A 65 5.67 -14.40 -13.78
C VAL A 65 6.96 -14.09 -13.03
N ILE A 66 7.27 -12.81 -12.85
CA ILE A 66 8.53 -12.40 -12.21
C ILE A 66 8.19 -11.80 -10.84
N SER A 67 8.58 -12.49 -9.78
CA SER A 67 8.19 -12.18 -8.40
C SER A 67 9.38 -12.38 -7.44
N PRO A 68 9.34 -11.83 -6.21
CA PRO A 68 10.45 -11.94 -5.28
C PRO A 68 10.40 -13.30 -4.56
N TYR A 69 10.92 -14.35 -5.21
CA TYR A 69 11.05 -15.70 -4.61
C TYR A 69 12.19 -15.77 -3.58
N SER A 70 13.11 -14.81 -3.63
CA SER A 70 14.08 -14.54 -2.57
C SER A 70 14.02 -13.08 -2.09
N GLY A 71 14.79 -12.76 -1.04
CA GLY A 71 14.76 -11.43 -0.42
C GLY A 71 13.60 -11.25 0.57
N GLY A 72 13.27 -9.99 0.88
CA GLY A 72 12.39 -9.64 2.01
C GLY A 72 10.95 -10.16 1.95
N LEU A 73 10.46 -10.61 0.78
CA LEU A 73 9.12 -11.20 0.59
C LEU A 73 9.16 -12.64 0.04
N GLY A 74 10.33 -13.31 0.05
CA GLY A 74 10.55 -14.63 -0.55
C GLY A 74 9.53 -15.70 -0.15
N GLU A 75 9.25 -15.79 1.15
CA GLU A 75 8.30 -16.77 1.69
C GLU A 75 6.86 -16.52 1.22
N LEU A 76 6.45 -15.25 1.12
CA LEU A 76 5.10 -14.90 0.68
C LEU A 76 4.86 -15.34 -0.76
N MET A 77 5.87 -15.22 -1.62
CA MET A 77 5.72 -15.60 -3.03
C MET A 77 5.58 -17.10 -3.21
N THR A 78 6.28 -17.84 -2.37
CA THR A 78 6.13 -19.30 -2.30
C THR A 78 4.72 -19.69 -1.88
N MET A 79 4.14 -18.98 -0.90
CA MET A 79 2.79 -19.22 -0.41
C MET A 79 1.70 -18.91 -1.45
N VAL A 80 1.96 -18.09 -2.47
CA VAL A 80 0.96 -17.75 -3.51
C VAL A 80 1.08 -18.58 -4.78
N GLU A 81 2.17 -19.32 -4.98
CA GLU A 81 2.34 -20.22 -6.13
C GLU A 81 1.14 -21.16 -6.39
N PRO A 82 0.49 -21.74 -5.35
CA PRO A 82 -0.70 -22.56 -5.56
C PRO A 82 -1.86 -21.81 -6.20
N ALA A 83 -2.05 -20.53 -5.85
CA ALA A 83 -3.12 -19.71 -6.42
C ALA A 83 -2.85 -19.39 -7.91
N ILE A 84 -1.60 -19.12 -8.26
CA ILE A 84 -1.16 -18.90 -9.65
C ILE A 84 -1.44 -20.15 -10.49
N ALA A 85 -1.05 -21.32 -9.98
CA ALA A 85 -1.25 -22.58 -10.67
C ALA A 85 -2.72 -22.97 -10.79
N ALA A 86 -3.51 -22.76 -9.74
CA ALA A 86 -4.95 -22.98 -9.75
C ALA A 86 -5.65 -22.09 -10.80
N ALA A 87 -5.30 -20.80 -10.87
CA ALA A 87 -5.86 -19.90 -11.87
C ALA A 87 -5.55 -20.34 -13.30
N ALA A 88 -4.29 -20.70 -13.59
CA ALA A 88 -3.89 -21.20 -14.90
C ALA A 88 -4.62 -22.50 -15.28
N GLN A 89 -4.78 -23.42 -14.31
CA GLN A 89 -5.53 -24.65 -14.52
C GLN A 89 -7.02 -24.40 -14.74
N ASP A 90 -7.62 -23.45 -14.02
CA ASP A 90 -9.02 -23.08 -14.20
C ASP A 90 -9.27 -22.46 -15.59
N VAL A 91 -8.35 -21.62 -16.09
CA VAL A 91 -8.37 -21.09 -17.48
C VAL A 91 -8.34 -22.23 -18.51
N GLU A 92 -7.48 -23.25 -18.31
CA GLU A 92 -7.40 -24.41 -19.21
C GLU A 92 -8.67 -25.27 -19.17
N ASN A 93 -9.18 -25.54 -17.96
CA ASN A 93 -10.34 -26.40 -17.71
C ASN A 93 -11.64 -25.80 -18.26
N SER A 94 -11.79 -24.47 -18.14
CA SER A 94 -12.96 -23.74 -18.64
C SER A 94 -12.96 -23.54 -20.16
N ASN A 95 -11.87 -23.90 -20.86
CA ASN A 95 -11.66 -23.58 -22.28
C ASN A 95 -11.79 -22.07 -22.54
N PHE A 96 -11.38 -21.24 -21.57
CA PHE A 96 -11.54 -19.79 -21.66
C PHE A 96 -10.71 -19.20 -22.80
N LEU A 97 -9.58 -19.80 -23.18
CA LEU A 97 -8.76 -19.40 -24.33
C LEU A 97 -8.88 -20.43 -25.47
N PRO A 98 -10.00 -20.49 -26.22
CA PRO A 98 -10.18 -21.53 -27.24
C PRO A 98 -9.06 -21.46 -28.29
N GLY A 99 -8.43 -22.60 -28.57
CA GLY A 99 -7.28 -22.69 -29.48
C GLY A 99 -5.90 -22.34 -28.88
N PHE A 100 -5.83 -21.86 -27.64
CA PHE A 100 -4.57 -21.43 -27.02
C PHE A 100 -4.34 -21.97 -25.60
N ARG A 101 -3.15 -22.46 -25.30
CA ARG A 101 -2.78 -22.91 -23.95
C ARG A 101 -1.90 -21.88 -23.26
N MET A 102 -2.29 -21.46 -22.05
CA MET A 102 -1.46 -20.56 -21.24
C MET A 102 -0.39 -21.36 -20.49
N ASN A 103 0.88 -20.96 -20.65
CA ASN A 103 2.01 -21.50 -19.90
C ASN A 103 2.69 -20.38 -19.11
N LEU A 104 3.04 -20.63 -17.84
CA LEU A 104 3.65 -19.61 -16.98
C LEU A 104 5.13 -19.91 -16.73
N PHE A 105 5.99 -18.91 -16.89
CA PHE A 105 7.44 -19.00 -16.70
C PHE A 105 7.87 -18.10 -15.56
N LEU A 106 8.46 -18.69 -14.52
CA LEU A 106 8.79 -18.02 -13.28
C LEU A 106 10.18 -17.37 -13.34
N GLY A 107 10.33 -16.20 -12.71
CA GLY A 107 11.61 -15.52 -12.51
C GLY A 107 11.71 -14.87 -11.12
N ASP A 108 12.91 -14.82 -10.55
CA ASP A 108 13.15 -14.28 -9.21
C ASP A 108 13.76 -12.88 -9.23
N SER A 109 12.96 -11.90 -8.80
CA SER A 109 13.37 -10.50 -8.73
C SER A 109 14.16 -10.14 -7.47
N LYS A 110 14.13 -11.01 -6.46
CA LYS A 110 14.77 -10.81 -5.15
C LYS A 110 14.26 -9.60 -4.36
N CYS A 111 13.13 -9.01 -4.76
CA CYS A 111 12.60 -7.76 -4.21
C CYS A 111 13.63 -6.60 -4.27
N SER A 112 14.43 -6.54 -5.34
CA SER A 112 15.53 -5.57 -5.46
C SER A 112 15.62 -5.00 -6.87
N VAL A 113 16.05 -3.73 -6.99
CA VAL A 113 16.24 -3.08 -8.30
C VAL A 113 17.18 -3.88 -9.23
N PRO A 114 18.38 -4.33 -8.79
CA PRO A 114 19.25 -5.10 -9.68
C PRO A 114 18.69 -6.48 -10.02
N GLY A 115 18.10 -7.18 -9.04
CA GLY A 115 17.53 -8.52 -9.24
C GLY A 115 16.35 -8.50 -10.19
N ALA A 116 15.46 -7.52 -10.07
CA ALA A 116 14.30 -7.37 -10.94
C ALA A 116 14.67 -7.01 -12.38
N THR A 117 15.67 -6.13 -12.56
CA THR A 117 16.21 -5.80 -13.88
C THR A 117 16.80 -7.05 -14.55
N GLN A 118 17.65 -7.78 -13.83
CA GLN A 118 18.26 -9.01 -14.32
C GLN A 118 17.21 -10.06 -14.69
N ALA A 119 16.27 -10.35 -13.78
CA ALA A 119 15.21 -11.34 -14.00
C ALA A 119 14.32 -10.99 -15.19
N THR A 120 14.02 -9.70 -15.41
CA THR A 120 13.24 -9.25 -16.58
C THR A 120 13.96 -9.57 -17.87
N ILE A 121 15.24 -9.21 -17.98
CA ILE A 121 16.04 -9.46 -19.18
C ILE A 121 16.18 -10.97 -19.42
N GLU A 122 16.56 -11.75 -18.40
CA GLU A 122 16.79 -13.19 -18.54
C GLU A 122 15.50 -13.95 -18.90
N THR A 123 14.40 -13.69 -18.21
CA THR A 123 13.13 -14.41 -18.42
C THR A 123 12.49 -14.07 -19.77
N LEU A 124 12.53 -12.79 -20.18
CA LEU A 124 11.91 -12.35 -21.43
C LEU A 124 12.79 -12.63 -22.66
N ALA A 125 14.12 -12.62 -22.54
CA ALA A 125 15.02 -12.91 -23.66
C ALA A 125 15.19 -14.41 -23.95
N THR A 126 14.94 -15.28 -22.97
CA THR A 126 15.11 -16.73 -23.13
C THR A 126 13.93 -17.36 -23.86
N SER A 127 14.18 -18.34 -24.75
CA SER A 127 13.12 -19.11 -25.43
C SER A 127 12.28 -19.93 -24.43
N PRO A 128 10.95 -20.11 -24.64
CA PRO A 128 10.14 -19.56 -25.74
C PRO A 128 9.82 -18.07 -25.55
N THR A 129 9.36 -17.37 -26.59
CA THR A 129 8.94 -15.96 -26.49
C THR A 129 7.83 -15.80 -25.44
N LYS A 130 7.94 -14.79 -24.59
CA LYS A 130 6.93 -14.45 -23.57
C LYS A 130 6.09 -13.28 -24.08
N HIS A 131 4.77 -13.38 -23.93
CA HIS A 131 3.82 -12.46 -24.59
C HIS A 131 3.18 -11.46 -23.62
N ALA A 132 3.16 -11.78 -22.33
CA ALA A 132 2.68 -10.91 -21.27
C ALA A 132 3.50 -11.15 -19.99
N LEU A 133 3.44 -10.21 -19.06
CA LEU A 133 4.15 -10.27 -17.80
C LEU A 133 3.21 -10.00 -16.63
N LEU A 134 3.08 -11.01 -15.75
CA LEU A 134 2.65 -10.81 -14.37
C LEU A 134 3.90 -10.42 -13.56
N ALA A 135 3.96 -9.17 -13.13
CA ALA A 135 5.16 -8.53 -12.60
C ALA A 135 5.36 -8.77 -11.10
N ASP A 136 6.32 -8.03 -10.55
CA ASP A 136 6.67 -8.07 -9.13
C ASP A 136 5.56 -7.47 -8.25
N SER A 137 5.80 -7.51 -6.94
CA SER A 137 5.01 -6.88 -5.92
C SER A 137 5.79 -5.91 -5.01
N CYS A 138 7.11 -5.87 -5.12
CA CYS A 138 7.97 -4.85 -4.51
C CYS A 138 8.02 -3.62 -5.42
N SER A 139 7.52 -2.49 -4.95
CA SER A 139 7.35 -1.28 -5.78
C SER A 139 8.63 -0.84 -6.49
N ALA A 140 9.77 -0.77 -5.81
CA ALA A 140 11.05 -0.39 -6.42
C ALA A 140 11.52 -1.39 -7.49
N ALA A 141 11.20 -2.67 -7.31
CA ALA A 141 11.47 -3.69 -8.32
C ALA A 141 10.54 -3.51 -9.54
N CYS A 142 9.24 -3.23 -9.34
CA CYS A 142 8.32 -2.93 -10.44
C CYS A 142 8.73 -1.73 -11.27
N GLU A 143 9.24 -0.66 -10.66
CA GLU A 143 9.78 0.50 -11.40
C GLU A 143 10.93 0.08 -12.31
N ALA A 144 11.89 -0.69 -11.79
CA ALA A 144 13.02 -1.20 -12.54
C ALA A 144 12.60 -2.18 -13.65
N MET A 145 11.59 -3.02 -13.38
CA MET A 145 11.03 -3.92 -14.39
C MET A 145 10.33 -3.15 -15.51
N ASN A 146 9.55 -2.12 -15.19
CA ASN A 146 8.92 -1.27 -16.21
C ASN A 146 9.97 -0.63 -17.13
N ASP A 147 11.08 -0.14 -16.58
CA ASP A 147 12.17 0.42 -17.38
C ASP A 147 12.77 -0.65 -18.33
N ALA A 148 12.88 -1.91 -17.88
CA ALA A 148 13.41 -3.02 -18.68
C ALA A 148 12.39 -3.61 -19.69
N THR A 149 11.09 -3.65 -19.38
CA THR A 149 10.06 -4.22 -20.26
C THR A 149 9.79 -3.38 -21.50
N GLN A 150 10.23 -2.11 -21.52
CA GLN A 150 10.15 -1.24 -22.68
C GLN A 150 10.79 -1.88 -23.93
N PHE A 151 11.83 -2.71 -23.77
CA PHE A 151 12.55 -3.38 -24.86
C PHE A 151 11.87 -4.64 -25.41
N PHE A 152 10.87 -5.20 -24.71
CA PHE A 152 10.29 -6.51 -25.03
C PHE A 152 8.86 -6.43 -25.59
N ASN A 153 8.26 -5.24 -25.68
CA ASN A 153 6.89 -5.04 -26.20
C ASN A 153 5.82 -5.93 -25.51
N VAL A 154 5.95 -6.13 -24.19
CA VAL A 154 4.98 -6.88 -23.37
C VAL A 154 4.13 -5.93 -22.54
N LEU A 155 2.87 -6.30 -22.29
CA LEU A 155 2.04 -5.70 -21.24
C LEU A 155 2.55 -6.15 -19.87
N GLN A 156 2.58 -5.23 -18.91
CA GLN A 156 2.97 -5.51 -17.54
C GLN A 156 1.79 -5.33 -16.58
N VAL A 157 1.38 -6.41 -15.91
CA VAL A 157 0.36 -6.40 -14.85
C VAL A 157 1.04 -6.73 -13.52
N SER A 158 1.08 -5.82 -12.55
CA SER A 158 1.60 -6.12 -11.22
C SER A 158 0.51 -6.64 -10.27
N PRO A 159 0.71 -7.79 -9.61
CA PRO A 159 -0.20 -8.26 -8.59
C PRO A 159 -0.10 -7.48 -7.26
N GLY A 160 0.99 -6.77 -6.98
CA GLY A 160 1.25 -6.28 -5.62
C GLY A 160 1.98 -4.94 -5.45
N CYS A 161 2.43 -4.30 -6.53
CA CYS A 161 3.16 -3.03 -6.46
C CYS A 161 2.22 -1.83 -6.32
N ILE A 162 2.33 -1.17 -5.17
CA ILE A 162 1.36 -0.15 -4.75
C ILE A 162 1.94 1.27 -4.74
N SER A 163 3.23 1.49 -5.04
CA SER A 163 3.80 2.85 -5.03
C SER A 163 3.08 3.77 -6.01
N GLU A 164 2.87 5.02 -5.61
CA GLU A 164 2.19 6.02 -6.41
C GLU A 164 3.00 6.46 -7.64
N SER A 165 4.33 6.33 -7.58
CA SER A 165 5.24 6.57 -8.72
C SER A 165 4.88 5.74 -9.95
N LEU A 166 4.30 4.55 -9.77
CA LEU A 166 3.90 3.66 -10.86
C LEU A 166 2.61 4.09 -11.58
N SER A 167 1.90 5.09 -11.05
CA SER A 167 0.69 5.66 -11.68
C SER A 167 1.02 6.83 -12.63
N ASP A 168 2.30 7.15 -12.83
CA ASP A 168 2.74 8.10 -13.87
C ASP A 168 2.64 7.43 -15.24
N SER A 169 1.51 7.59 -15.93
CA SER A 169 1.27 6.98 -17.25
C SER A 169 2.12 7.59 -18.36
N ALA A 170 2.71 8.78 -18.15
CA ALA A 170 3.68 9.34 -19.09
C ALA A 170 5.01 8.57 -19.04
N ARG A 171 5.43 8.11 -17.86
CA ARG A 171 6.62 7.27 -17.69
C ARG A 171 6.35 5.79 -17.91
N TYR A 172 5.20 5.29 -17.46
CA TYR A 172 4.83 3.88 -17.45
C TYR A 172 3.51 3.60 -18.22
N PRO A 173 3.45 3.90 -19.53
CA PRO A 173 2.21 3.87 -20.32
C PRO A 173 1.62 2.47 -20.56
N TYR A 174 2.28 1.39 -20.13
CA TYR A 174 1.82 0.01 -20.33
C TYR A 174 1.79 -0.80 -19.03
N PHE A 175 1.74 -0.09 -17.90
CA PHE A 175 1.66 -0.68 -16.57
C PHE A 175 0.22 -0.69 -16.10
N THR A 176 -0.26 -1.85 -15.64
CA THR A 176 -1.45 -1.93 -14.82
C THR A 176 -1.20 -2.76 -13.57
N ARG A 177 -2.11 -2.69 -12.60
CA ARG A 177 -1.97 -3.42 -11.34
C ARG A 177 -3.28 -3.98 -10.79
N MET A 178 -3.12 -5.01 -9.96
CA MET A 178 -4.22 -5.66 -9.24
C MET A 178 -4.38 -5.12 -7.83
N ALA A 179 -3.28 -4.92 -7.11
CA ALA A 179 -3.34 -4.30 -5.78
C ALA A 179 -3.66 -2.80 -5.93
N PRO A 180 -4.61 -2.26 -5.15
CA PRO A 180 -4.86 -0.82 -5.13
C PRO A 180 -3.60 -0.05 -4.79
N SER A 181 -3.42 1.12 -5.41
CA SER A 181 -2.29 1.99 -5.11
C SER A 181 -2.31 2.48 -3.67
N TYR A 182 -1.16 2.91 -3.16
CA TYR A 182 -1.00 3.39 -1.79
C TYR A 182 -1.91 4.59 -1.48
N ARG A 183 -2.36 5.32 -2.52
CA ARG A 183 -3.39 6.35 -2.43
C ARG A 183 -4.66 5.84 -1.73
N PHE A 184 -5.10 4.63 -2.03
CA PHE A 184 -6.32 4.09 -1.42
C PHE A 184 -6.12 3.75 0.06
N ASN A 185 -4.91 3.38 0.50
CA ASN A 185 -4.60 3.23 1.92
C ASN A 185 -4.66 4.59 2.63
N VAL A 186 -4.03 5.60 2.05
CA VAL A 186 -4.00 6.97 2.58
C VAL A 186 -5.41 7.56 2.63
N GLN A 187 -6.17 7.41 1.54
CA GLN A 187 -7.56 7.85 1.44
C GLN A 187 -8.44 7.16 2.48
N THR A 188 -8.24 5.86 2.72
CA THR A 188 -8.99 5.13 3.76
C THR A 188 -8.73 5.70 5.16
N LEU A 189 -7.48 6.04 5.49
CA LEU A 189 -7.19 6.70 6.76
C LEU A 189 -7.74 8.11 6.86
N TYR A 190 -7.70 8.88 5.77
CA TYR A 190 -8.32 10.19 5.67
C TYR A 190 -9.84 10.11 5.91
N GLU A 191 -10.53 9.18 5.23
CA GLU A 191 -11.96 8.93 5.38
C GLU A 191 -12.31 8.49 6.82
N PHE A 192 -11.54 7.56 7.39
CA PHE A 192 -11.71 7.11 8.78
C PHE A 192 -11.51 8.25 9.79
N THR A 193 -10.50 9.09 9.58
CA THR A 193 -10.18 10.22 10.47
C THR A 193 -11.33 11.24 10.46
N LYS A 194 -11.90 11.54 9.29
CA LYS A 194 -13.10 12.40 9.18
C LYS A 194 -14.31 11.78 9.85
N LEU A 195 -14.54 10.48 9.64
CA LEU A 195 -15.66 9.75 10.25
C LEU A 195 -15.61 9.84 11.77
N MET A 196 -14.41 9.76 12.37
CA MET A 196 -14.25 9.90 13.82
C MET A 196 -14.41 11.34 14.33
N GLY A 197 -14.44 12.34 13.44
CA GLY A 197 -14.51 13.75 13.81
C GLY A 197 -13.15 14.34 14.22
N PHE A 198 -12.04 13.68 13.87
CA PHE A 198 -10.70 14.16 14.19
C PHE A 198 -10.26 15.22 13.18
N GLN A 199 -10.02 16.43 13.68
CA GLN A 199 -9.65 17.58 12.85
C GLN A 199 -8.15 17.92 12.91
N ARG A 200 -7.48 17.50 13.98
CA ARG A 200 -6.12 17.91 14.30
C ARG A 200 -5.21 16.70 14.35
N VAL A 201 -4.20 16.70 13.50
CA VAL A 201 -3.36 15.51 13.30
C VAL A 201 -1.88 15.87 13.30
N GLY A 202 -1.07 15.04 13.95
CA GLY A 202 0.38 14.96 13.74
C GLY A 202 0.70 13.96 12.65
N ILE A 203 1.76 14.20 11.88
CA ILE A 203 2.18 13.30 10.81
C ILE A 203 3.63 12.86 11.04
N VAL A 204 3.88 11.55 10.99
CA VAL A 204 5.24 10.97 11.07
C VAL A 204 5.48 10.08 9.86
N VAL A 205 6.52 10.37 9.08
CA VAL A 205 6.75 9.74 7.77
C VAL A 205 8.16 9.18 7.62
N GLY A 206 8.31 8.08 6.90
CA GLY A 206 9.60 7.50 6.55
C GLY A 206 10.23 8.16 5.31
N TYR A 207 11.52 7.90 5.11
CA TYR A 207 12.30 8.44 3.97
C TYR A 207 11.99 7.82 2.60
N ARG A 208 11.23 6.72 2.54
CA ARG A 208 10.97 6.00 1.28
C ARG A 208 9.94 6.75 0.44
N SER A 209 10.12 6.72 -0.88
CA SER A 209 9.25 7.43 -1.84
C SER A 209 7.77 7.11 -1.66
N ILE A 210 7.42 5.84 -1.40
CA ILE A 210 6.03 5.44 -1.11
C ILE A 210 5.42 6.20 0.08
N ASN A 211 6.22 6.49 1.12
CA ASN A 211 5.74 7.20 2.30
C ASN A 211 5.68 8.71 2.08
N THR A 212 6.69 9.29 1.42
CA THR A 212 6.71 10.73 1.13
C THR A 212 5.60 11.12 0.17
N LEU A 213 5.42 10.37 -0.94
CA LEU A 213 4.32 10.60 -1.90
C LEU A 213 2.94 10.45 -1.24
N GLY A 214 2.78 9.45 -0.37
CA GLY A 214 1.52 9.27 0.35
C GLY A 214 1.19 10.42 1.31
N VAL A 215 2.19 11.05 1.94
CA VAL A 215 1.97 12.25 2.78
C VAL A 215 1.66 13.48 1.93
N ASP A 216 2.32 13.65 0.78
CA ASP A 216 1.99 14.71 -0.17
C ASP A 216 0.53 14.59 -0.63
N PHE A 217 0.09 13.36 -0.95
CA PHE A 217 -1.31 13.09 -1.28
C PHE A 217 -2.26 13.37 -0.11
N LEU A 218 -1.97 12.87 1.10
CA LEU A 218 -2.79 13.13 2.29
C LEU A 218 -2.98 14.63 2.55
N THR A 219 -1.88 15.38 2.52
CA THR A 219 -1.90 16.81 2.81
C THR A 219 -2.59 17.61 1.69
N SER A 220 -2.57 17.13 0.45
CA SER A 220 -3.37 17.70 -0.64
C SER A 220 -4.88 17.56 -0.38
N LEU A 221 -5.35 16.36 -0.01
CA LEU A 221 -6.75 16.12 0.34
C LEU A 221 -7.22 17.01 1.48
N MET A 222 -6.40 17.14 2.53
CA MET A 222 -6.69 18.01 3.68
C MET A 222 -6.75 19.49 3.29
N ARG A 223 -5.83 19.94 2.42
CA ARG A 223 -5.79 21.33 1.94
C ARG A 223 -7.02 21.67 1.12
N ASP A 224 -7.43 20.78 0.22
CA ASP A 224 -8.60 20.97 -0.63
C ASP A 224 -9.88 21.03 0.22
N ASP A 225 -9.99 20.16 1.23
CA ASP A 225 -11.09 20.21 2.20
C ASP A 225 -11.19 21.55 2.93
N VAL A 226 -10.07 22.12 3.37
CA VAL A 226 -10.02 23.42 4.06
C VAL A 226 -10.36 24.54 3.08
N ALA A 227 -9.78 24.53 1.88
CA ALA A 227 -10.00 25.54 0.86
C ALA A 227 -11.46 25.61 0.40
N GLU A 228 -12.13 24.45 0.33
CA GLU A 228 -13.54 24.34 -0.06
C GLU A 228 -14.51 24.38 1.12
N GLY A 229 -14.03 24.50 2.36
CA GLY A 229 -14.87 24.51 3.56
C GLY A 229 -15.59 23.20 3.84
N ARG A 230 -15.12 22.06 3.31
CA ARG A 230 -15.70 20.73 3.51
C ARG A 230 -15.34 20.12 4.86
N TYR A 231 -14.15 20.42 5.37
CA TYR A 231 -13.69 19.94 6.67
C TYR A 231 -12.54 20.81 7.20
N ASN A 232 -12.55 21.09 8.49
CA ASN A 232 -11.54 21.96 9.10
C ASN A 232 -10.34 21.15 9.60
N TRP A 233 -9.36 20.94 8.73
CA TRP A 233 -8.12 20.24 9.08
C TRP A 233 -7.08 21.16 9.70
N THR A 234 -6.30 20.62 10.64
CA THR A 234 -5.07 21.25 11.14
C THR A 234 -3.97 20.21 11.27
N VAL A 235 -2.89 20.38 10.51
CA VAL A 235 -1.67 19.58 10.67
C VAL A 235 -0.79 20.25 11.71
N LEU A 236 -0.58 19.60 12.85
CA LEU A 236 0.14 20.16 14.01
C LEU A 236 1.65 20.21 13.78
N PHE A 237 2.17 19.15 13.15
CA PHE A 237 3.56 19.02 12.74
C PHE A 237 3.66 17.91 11.68
N THR A 238 4.77 17.91 10.95
CA THR A 238 5.18 16.77 10.12
C THR A 238 6.64 16.49 10.43
N ALA A 239 6.92 15.27 10.90
CA ALA A 239 8.26 14.81 11.23
C ALA A 239 8.66 13.66 10.30
N GLN A 240 9.94 13.60 9.94
CA GLN A 240 10.46 12.58 9.04
C GLN A 240 11.56 11.75 9.72
N ILE A 241 11.47 10.43 9.56
CA ILE A 241 12.57 9.50 9.87
C ILE A 241 13.38 9.30 8.60
N THR A 242 14.59 9.84 8.59
CA THR A 242 15.43 10.06 7.41
C THR A 242 16.22 8.82 6.97
N SER A 243 16.40 7.85 7.86
CA SER A 243 17.00 6.56 7.54
C SER A 243 16.56 5.45 8.49
N THR A 244 16.72 4.21 8.06
CA THR A 244 16.47 3.05 8.92
C THR A 244 17.40 3.07 10.13
N GLY A 245 16.84 2.87 11.34
CA GLY A 245 17.58 2.86 12.60
C GLY A 245 17.99 4.24 13.15
N ASN A 246 17.53 5.34 12.54
CA ASN A 246 17.79 6.68 13.07
C ASN A 246 16.88 6.98 14.28
N ILE A 247 17.39 6.66 15.47
CA ILE A 247 16.66 6.85 16.73
C ILE A 247 16.45 8.33 17.10
N GLU A 248 17.36 9.21 16.70
CA GLU A 248 17.29 10.65 17.00
C GLU A 248 16.09 11.29 16.29
N ASP A 249 15.83 10.90 15.04
CA ASP A 249 14.64 11.35 14.31
C ASP A 249 13.35 10.86 14.98
N ALA A 250 13.33 9.60 15.42
CA ALA A 250 12.17 9.02 16.11
C ALA A 250 11.92 9.68 17.48
N GLN A 251 12.99 10.02 18.20
CA GLN A 251 12.93 10.78 19.45
C GLN A 251 12.36 12.18 19.22
N SER A 252 12.90 12.88 18.22
CA SER A 252 12.45 14.22 17.83
C SER A 252 10.98 14.22 17.41
N ALA A 253 10.53 13.20 16.67
CA ALA A 253 9.13 13.06 16.30
C ALA A 253 8.22 12.83 17.51
N ALA A 254 8.64 12.02 18.49
CA ALA A 254 7.89 11.81 19.73
C ALA A 254 7.85 13.07 20.61
N GLU A 255 8.94 13.84 20.63
CA GLU A 255 9.01 15.14 21.31
C GLU A 255 8.08 16.18 20.68
N GLU A 256 7.92 16.18 19.36
CA GLU A 256 6.93 17.04 18.71
C GLU A 256 5.50 16.67 19.10
N ILE A 257 5.18 15.37 19.21
CA ILE A 257 3.87 14.91 19.72
C ILE A 257 3.63 15.42 21.13
N GLU A 258 4.60 15.26 22.02
CA GLU A 258 4.51 15.71 23.40
C GLU A 258 4.41 17.24 23.46
N ARG A 259 5.25 17.97 22.74
CA ARG A 259 5.28 19.43 22.76
C ARG A 259 4.01 20.08 22.20
N LYS A 260 3.45 19.49 21.14
CA LYS A 260 2.25 19.99 20.44
C LYS A 260 0.94 19.40 20.96
N ASP A 261 1.02 18.50 21.94
CA ASP A 261 -0.11 17.73 22.43
C ASP A 261 -0.89 17.03 21.31
N SER A 262 -0.18 16.40 20.37
CA SER A 262 -0.79 15.79 19.20
C SER A 262 -1.48 14.48 19.55
N ARG A 263 -2.79 14.55 19.84
CA ARG A 263 -3.59 13.41 20.30
C ARG A 263 -3.86 12.36 19.21
N ILE A 264 -3.95 12.80 17.97
CA ILE A 264 -4.26 11.94 16.81
C ILE A 264 -3.07 12.01 15.86
N ASN A 265 -2.46 10.88 15.54
CA ASN A 265 -1.23 10.83 14.75
C ASN A 265 -1.37 9.85 13.57
N ILE A 266 -1.03 10.31 12.37
CA ILE A 266 -1.00 9.50 11.15
C ILE A 266 0.45 9.20 10.80
N MET A 267 0.74 7.93 10.53
CA MET A 267 2.07 7.43 10.26
C MET A 267 2.17 6.83 8.86
N GLY A 268 3.29 7.10 8.19
CA GLY A 268 3.71 6.42 6.97
C GLY A 268 5.08 5.79 7.19
N LEU A 269 5.13 4.65 7.90
CA LEU A 269 6.37 4.03 8.34
C LEU A 269 6.44 2.56 7.94
N TYR A 270 7.64 2.07 7.65
CA TYR A 270 7.87 0.63 7.59
C TYR A 270 8.02 0.06 8.99
N GLN A 271 7.92 -1.27 9.07
CA GLN A 271 7.88 -2.03 10.30
C GLN A 271 9.05 -1.70 11.27
N THR A 272 10.27 -1.60 10.74
CA THR A 272 11.48 -1.32 11.52
C THR A 272 11.43 0.06 12.16
N GLU A 273 11.14 1.09 11.36
CA GLU A 273 11.04 2.48 11.81
C GLU A 273 9.83 2.69 12.72
N GLY A 274 8.73 1.99 12.44
CA GLY A 274 7.52 2.02 13.23
C GLY A 274 7.68 1.43 14.62
N ALA A 275 8.33 0.27 14.75
CA ALA A 275 8.63 -0.31 16.07
C ALA A 275 9.56 0.60 16.89
N MET A 276 10.59 1.16 16.25
CA MET A 276 11.49 2.13 16.86
C MET A 276 10.73 3.36 17.36
N PHE A 277 9.86 3.93 16.52
CA PHE A 277 9.05 5.10 16.86
C PHE A 277 8.06 4.81 18.00
N LEU A 278 7.33 3.69 17.94
CA LEU A 278 6.43 3.28 19.03
C LEU A 278 7.17 3.03 20.35
N CYS A 279 8.42 2.60 20.31
CA CYS A 279 9.24 2.52 21.52
C CYS A 279 9.50 3.91 22.14
N GLN A 280 9.75 4.93 21.30
CA GLN A 280 9.94 6.31 21.78
C GLN A 280 8.67 6.92 22.37
N THR A 281 7.49 6.58 21.82
CA THR A 281 6.21 7.02 22.38
C THR A 281 5.91 6.35 23.72
N HIS A 282 6.24 5.06 23.86
CA HIS A 282 6.14 4.35 25.14
C HIS A 282 6.99 4.98 26.24
N GLY A 283 8.27 5.26 25.97
CA GLY A 283 9.19 5.88 26.92
C GLY A 283 8.72 7.25 27.45
N ARG A 284 7.81 7.91 26.72
CA ARG A 284 7.22 9.22 27.05
C ARG A 284 5.74 9.11 27.50
N ASN A 285 5.22 7.90 27.72
CA ASN A 285 3.82 7.65 28.08
C ASN A 285 2.80 8.25 27.08
N LEU A 286 3.19 8.34 25.80
CA LEU A 286 2.33 8.81 24.71
C LEU A 286 1.52 7.63 24.15
N LEU A 287 0.58 7.14 24.94
CA LEU A 287 -0.12 5.87 24.71
C LEU A 287 -1.63 6.04 24.51
N SER A 288 -2.25 5.09 23.81
CA SER A 288 -3.70 4.97 23.66
C SER A 288 -4.38 4.71 25.02
N PRO A 289 -5.58 5.29 25.31
CA PRO A 289 -6.46 6.06 24.43
C PRO A 289 -6.14 7.57 24.36
N SER A 290 -5.15 8.05 25.12
CA SER A 290 -4.81 9.47 25.20
C SER A 290 -4.04 9.97 23.98
N TYR A 291 -3.29 9.08 23.33
CA TYR A 291 -2.58 9.34 22.07
C TYR A 291 -2.82 8.16 21.15
N THR A 292 -3.46 8.43 20.02
CA THR A 292 -3.87 7.43 19.05
C THR A 292 -3.02 7.52 17.80
N PHE A 293 -2.70 6.36 17.24
CA PHE A 293 -1.84 6.24 16.06
C PHE A 293 -2.59 5.48 14.96
N MET A 294 -2.43 5.95 13.73
CA MET A 294 -2.97 5.32 12.54
C MET A 294 -1.85 5.17 11.52
N ILE A 295 -1.83 4.10 10.72
CA ILE A 295 -0.74 3.83 9.78
C ILE A 295 -1.24 3.38 8.41
N ALA A 296 -0.84 4.11 7.37
CA ALA A 296 -1.21 3.79 5.98
C ALA A 296 -0.42 2.58 5.44
N SER A 297 0.72 2.26 6.08
CA SER A 297 1.59 1.13 5.77
C SER A 297 1.27 -0.14 6.57
N GLY A 298 0.00 -0.52 6.66
CA GLY A 298 -0.50 -1.55 7.58
C GLY A 298 -0.07 -3.00 7.33
N TRP A 299 0.78 -3.26 6.33
CA TRP A 299 1.30 -4.59 5.99
C TRP A 299 2.42 -5.09 6.93
N TRP A 300 2.50 -4.56 8.15
CA TRP A 300 3.51 -4.98 9.12
C TRP A 300 3.33 -6.46 9.46
N ASN A 301 4.45 -7.20 9.53
CA ASN A 301 4.44 -8.59 9.96
C ASN A 301 3.80 -8.68 11.35
N PRO A 302 2.83 -9.59 11.61
CA PRO A 302 2.30 -9.81 12.95
C PRO A 302 3.37 -10.03 14.04
N SER A 303 4.54 -10.56 13.68
CA SER A 303 5.67 -10.80 14.59
C SER A 303 6.60 -9.60 14.78
N PHE A 304 6.27 -8.42 14.23
CA PHE A 304 7.18 -7.26 14.23
C PHE A 304 7.67 -6.84 15.62
N ILE A 305 6.82 -7.00 16.62
CA ILE A 305 7.14 -6.69 18.01
C ILE A 305 8.23 -7.63 18.53
N LEU A 306 8.08 -8.93 18.27
CA LEU A 306 9.04 -9.95 18.69
C LEU A 306 10.38 -9.76 17.99
N GLU A 307 10.36 -9.49 16.68
CA GLU A 307 11.56 -9.27 15.86
C GLU A 307 12.37 -8.03 16.25
N ARG A 308 11.71 -7.01 16.82
CA ARG A 308 12.33 -5.70 17.10
C ARG A 308 12.56 -5.42 18.58
N SER A 309 11.93 -6.16 19.48
CA SER A 309 12.12 -5.99 20.92
C SER A 309 13.58 -6.16 21.34
N GLY A 310 14.08 -5.24 22.18
CA GLY A 310 15.45 -5.27 22.68
C GLY A 310 16.54 -4.96 21.65
N ALA A 311 16.19 -4.49 20.44
CA ALA A 311 17.19 -4.01 19.47
C ALA A 311 17.90 -2.76 20.00
N SER A 312 19.12 -2.49 19.53
CA SER A 312 19.91 -1.32 19.98
C SER A 312 19.22 0.02 19.67
N ASP A 313 18.47 0.06 18.58
CA ASP A 313 17.66 1.20 18.13
C ASP A 313 16.20 1.11 18.59
N CYS A 314 15.82 0.09 19.36
CA CYS A 314 14.50 -0.12 19.95
C CYS A 314 14.61 -0.89 21.28
N PRO A 315 15.05 -0.23 22.37
CA PRO A 315 15.37 -0.90 23.64
C PRO A 315 14.15 -1.38 24.43
N CYS A 316 12.94 -1.16 23.93
CA CYS A 316 11.71 -1.60 24.57
C CYS A 316 11.59 -3.13 24.58
N THR A 317 11.07 -3.64 25.69
CA THR A 317 10.65 -5.04 25.83
C THR A 317 9.42 -5.34 24.98
N VAL A 318 9.15 -6.63 24.77
CA VAL A 318 7.95 -7.12 24.07
C VAL A 318 6.67 -6.51 24.65
N THR A 319 6.52 -6.53 25.98
CA THR A 319 5.34 -5.99 26.68
C THR A 319 5.16 -4.49 26.45
N GLU A 320 6.26 -3.73 26.47
CA GLU A 320 6.23 -2.28 26.26
C GLU A 320 5.84 -1.92 24.82
N LEU A 321 6.37 -2.64 23.83
CA LEU A 321 5.97 -2.50 22.44
C LEU A 321 4.51 -2.89 22.19
N HIS A 322 4.03 -3.98 22.81
CA HIS A 322 2.60 -4.34 22.76
C HIS A 322 1.74 -3.22 23.33
N ARG A 323 2.16 -2.61 24.44
CA ARG A 323 1.44 -1.50 25.05
C ARG A 323 1.45 -0.26 24.14
N ALA A 324 2.57 0.02 23.48
CA ALA A 324 2.72 1.13 22.54
C ALA A 324 1.86 0.97 21.27
N ALA A 325 1.80 -0.26 20.75
CA ALA A 325 1.06 -0.58 19.54
C ALA A 325 -0.46 -0.72 19.78
N TYR A 326 -0.91 -0.80 21.03
CA TYR A 326 -2.32 -1.03 21.35
C TYR A 326 -3.23 0.00 20.68
N GLY A 327 -4.26 -0.47 19.97
CA GLY A 327 -5.27 0.39 19.36
C GLY A 327 -4.82 1.09 18.08
N VAL A 328 -3.58 0.87 17.60
CA VAL A 328 -3.11 1.38 16.31
C VAL A 328 -4.06 0.89 15.21
N ILE A 329 -4.58 1.84 14.42
CA ILE A 329 -5.38 1.53 13.22
C ILE A 329 -4.44 1.42 12.02
N ALA A 330 -4.59 0.40 11.20
CA ALA A 330 -3.74 0.15 10.06
C ALA A 330 -4.57 -0.06 8.79
N ALA A 331 -4.19 0.58 7.69
CA ALA A 331 -4.75 0.32 6.37
C ALA A 331 -3.81 -0.60 5.57
N ASP A 332 -4.37 -1.67 5.00
CA ASP A 332 -3.66 -2.63 4.16
C ASP A 332 -4.57 -3.11 3.01
N ARG A 333 -4.00 -3.84 2.06
CA ARG A 333 -4.76 -4.46 0.96
C ARG A 333 -5.82 -5.43 1.49
N GLY A 334 -6.99 -5.42 0.85
CA GLY A 334 -8.07 -6.36 1.13
C GLY A 334 -7.65 -7.82 0.87
N PRO A 335 -8.11 -8.79 1.66
CA PRO A 335 -7.81 -10.19 1.45
C PRO A 335 -8.67 -10.81 0.35
N MET A 336 -8.29 -12.02 -0.06
CA MET A 336 -9.20 -12.92 -0.78
C MET A 336 -10.47 -13.13 0.05
N LEU A 337 -11.62 -12.83 -0.53
CA LEU A 337 -12.92 -12.98 0.11
C LEU A 337 -13.27 -14.48 0.23
N ASN A 338 -13.88 -14.86 1.36
CA ASN A 338 -14.39 -16.21 1.59
C ASN A 338 -15.92 -16.15 1.70
N THR A 339 -16.58 -15.91 0.57
CA THR A 339 -18.03 -15.80 0.45
C THR A 339 -18.56 -16.76 -0.62
N GLN A 340 -19.88 -16.86 -0.74
CA GLN A 340 -20.53 -17.67 -1.79
C GLN A 340 -20.70 -16.91 -3.11
N ASP A 341 -20.18 -15.67 -3.19
CA ASP A 341 -20.17 -14.91 -4.44
C ASP A 341 -19.32 -15.63 -5.49
N VAL A 342 -19.62 -15.38 -6.76
CA VAL A 342 -19.01 -16.10 -7.89
C VAL A 342 -18.01 -15.22 -8.60
N HIS A 343 -16.84 -15.78 -8.90
CA HIS A 343 -15.82 -15.14 -9.70
C HIS A 343 -16.30 -15.00 -11.16
N GLY A 344 -16.28 -13.77 -11.67
CA GLY A 344 -16.97 -13.40 -12.91
C GLY A 344 -16.46 -14.08 -14.19
N LEU A 345 -15.19 -14.54 -14.21
CA LEU A 345 -14.62 -15.24 -15.36
C LEU A 345 -14.56 -16.77 -15.17
N SER A 346 -13.98 -17.24 -14.05
CA SER A 346 -13.89 -18.68 -13.75
C SER A 346 -15.24 -19.36 -13.48
N GLY A 347 -16.27 -18.62 -13.06
CA GLY A 347 -17.56 -19.18 -12.66
C GLY A 347 -17.52 -19.97 -11.34
N ARG A 348 -16.39 -19.97 -10.63
CA ARG A 348 -16.22 -20.65 -9.34
C ARG A 348 -16.64 -19.73 -8.19
N SER A 349 -17.17 -20.31 -7.11
CA SER A 349 -17.44 -19.53 -5.89
C SER A 349 -16.13 -19.09 -5.23
N PHE A 350 -16.12 -17.93 -4.56
CA PHE A 350 -14.96 -17.45 -3.83
C PHE A 350 -14.57 -18.42 -2.70
N ALA A 351 -15.54 -19.02 -2.02
CA ALA A 351 -15.31 -20.05 -1.00
C ALA A 351 -14.57 -21.28 -1.56
N ASP A 352 -14.91 -21.75 -2.76
CA ASP A 352 -14.21 -22.89 -3.39
C ASP A 352 -12.78 -22.52 -3.80
N ILE A 353 -12.57 -21.32 -4.34
CA ILE A 353 -11.23 -20.82 -4.69
C ILE A 353 -10.38 -20.70 -3.41
N TYR A 354 -10.94 -20.10 -2.36
CA TYR A 354 -10.31 -19.92 -1.05
C TYR A 354 -9.95 -21.27 -0.42
N GLY A 355 -10.89 -22.21 -0.38
CA GLY A 355 -10.72 -23.55 0.18
C GLY A 355 -9.62 -24.33 -0.54
N ASN A 356 -9.68 -24.41 -1.87
CA ASN A 356 -8.68 -25.12 -2.67
C ASN A 356 -7.29 -24.51 -2.52
N TYR A 357 -7.18 -23.18 -2.54
CA TYR A 357 -5.90 -22.50 -2.28
C TYR A 357 -5.35 -22.88 -0.91
N THR A 358 -6.19 -22.85 0.12
CA THR A 358 -5.79 -23.17 1.50
C THR A 358 -5.26 -24.59 1.62
N GLU A 359 -5.97 -25.57 1.06
CA GLU A 359 -5.57 -26.99 1.07
C GLU A 359 -4.21 -27.20 0.39
N GLU A 360 -4.04 -26.67 -0.82
CA GLU A 360 -2.81 -26.77 -1.60
C GLU A 360 -1.61 -26.06 -0.96
N CYS A 361 -1.84 -24.89 -0.38
CA CYS A 361 -0.82 -24.13 0.31
C CYS A 361 -0.36 -24.84 1.60
N LEU A 362 -1.29 -25.39 2.40
CA LEU A 362 -0.95 -26.13 3.61
C LEU A 362 -0.19 -27.43 3.30
N SER A 363 -0.60 -28.14 2.25
CA SER A 363 0.12 -29.33 1.76
C SER A 363 1.57 -29.00 1.40
N PHE A 364 1.78 -27.82 0.79
CA PHE A 364 3.12 -27.35 0.44
C PHE A 364 4.03 -27.08 1.63
N GLY A 365 3.48 -26.48 2.69
CA GLY A 365 4.22 -26.17 3.91
C GLY A 365 4.42 -27.36 4.84
N ASN A 366 4.34 -28.61 4.35
CA ASN A 366 4.34 -29.82 5.17
C ASN A 366 3.33 -29.76 6.35
N GLY A 367 2.22 -29.03 6.18
CA GLY A 367 1.19 -28.85 7.22
C GLY A 367 1.59 -27.95 8.40
N THR A 368 2.72 -27.25 8.36
CA THR A 368 3.23 -26.44 9.49
C THR A 368 3.22 -24.93 9.26
N GLY A 369 2.70 -24.46 8.13
CA GLY A 369 2.72 -23.03 7.73
C GLY A 369 1.38 -22.31 7.73
N VAL A 370 1.43 -20.98 7.70
CA VAL A 370 0.28 -20.09 7.47
C VAL A 370 0.20 -19.75 5.98
N CYS A 371 -1.00 -19.75 5.41
CA CYS A 371 -1.23 -19.32 4.03
C CYS A 371 -1.50 -17.83 3.94
N ASN A 372 -1.10 -17.19 2.84
CA ASN A 372 -1.26 -15.76 2.66
C ASN A 372 -2.43 -15.44 1.70
N HIS A 373 -3.64 -15.43 2.25
CA HIS A 373 -4.85 -15.04 1.53
C HIS A 373 -4.90 -13.56 1.16
N GLN A 374 -4.09 -12.70 1.81
CA GLN A 374 -3.98 -11.28 1.45
C GLN A 374 -3.32 -11.09 0.08
N TRP A 375 -2.40 -11.97 -0.30
CA TRP A 375 -1.65 -11.86 -1.54
C TRP A 375 -2.17 -12.80 -2.62
N ALA A 376 -2.56 -14.02 -2.25
CA ALA A 376 -3.01 -15.05 -3.19
C ALA A 376 -4.13 -14.57 -4.12
N GLY A 377 -5.09 -13.78 -3.61
CA GLY A 377 -6.22 -13.28 -4.39
C GLY A 377 -5.79 -12.40 -5.56
N TYR A 378 -4.83 -11.50 -5.34
CA TYR A 378 -4.33 -10.60 -6.40
C TYR A 378 -3.56 -11.33 -7.49
N PHE A 379 -2.88 -12.43 -7.15
CA PHE A 379 -2.22 -13.29 -8.13
C PHE A 379 -3.23 -14.13 -8.91
N TYR A 380 -4.22 -14.72 -8.23
CA TYR A 380 -5.29 -15.48 -8.89
C TYR A 380 -6.06 -14.59 -9.87
N ASP A 381 -6.55 -13.44 -9.40
CA ASP A 381 -7.28 -12.47 -10.23
C ASP A 381 -6.38 -11.90 -11.35
N GLY A 382 -5.08 -11.72 -11.09
CA GLY A 382 -4.11 -11.21 -12.08
C GLY A 382 -3.87 -12.16 -13.25
N VAL A 383 -3.81 -13.47 -13.01
CA VAL A 383 -3.74 -14.48 -14.09
C VAL A 383 -5.03 -14.43 -14.93
N TRP A 384 -6.19 -14.30 -14.30
CA TRP A 384 -7.47 -14.15 -14.98
C TRP A 384 -7.58 -12.86 -15.80
N LEU A 385 -7.05 -11.74 -15.30
CA LEU A 385 -6.97 -10.49 -16.06
C LEU A 385 -6.13 -10.68 -17.33
N ILE A 386 -4.93 -11.25 -17.21
CA ILE A 386 -4.08 -11.53 -18.37
C ILE A 386 -4.77 -12.48 -19.35
N ALA A 387 -5.43 -13.53 -18.86
CA ALA A 387 -6.19 -14.46 -19.70
C ALA A 387 -7.33 -13.74 -20.45
N SER A 388 -8.06 -12.83 -19.80
CA SER A 388 -9.13 -12.03 -20.41
C SER A 388 -8.63 -11.10 -21.51
N ILE A 389 -7.51 -10.42 -21.28
CA ILE A 389 -6.88 -9.54 -22.27
C ILE A 389 -6.43 -10.36 -23.49
N LEU A 390 -5.81 -11.52 -23.26
CA LEU A 390 -5.39 -12.43 -24.33
C LEU A 390 -6.58 -13.03 -25.08
N HIS A 391 -7.69 -13.32 -24.41
CA HIS A 391 -8.92 -13.76 -25.04
C HIS A 391 -9.44 -12.70 -26.01
N ALA A 392 -9.59 -11.46 -25.54
CA ALA A 392 -10.07 -10.36 -26.38
C ALA A 392 -9.13 -10.10 -27.57
N PHE A 393 -7.82 -10.19 -27.37
CA PHE A 393 -6.85 -9.96 -28.45
C PHE A 393 -6.79 -11.11 -29.47
N LEU A 394 -6.69 -12.36 -29.00
CA LEU A 394 -6.46 -13.53 -29.85
C LEU A 394 -7.76 -14.15 -30.35
N THR A 395 -8.70 -14.41 -29.45
CA THR A 395 -9.96 -15.09 -29.76
C THR A 395 -10.94 -14.13 -30.42
N ASP A 396 -11.33 -13.04 -29.74
CA ASP A 396 -12.31 -12.10 -30.29
C ASP A 396 -11.75 -11.34 -31.50
N GLY A 397 -10.46 -11.02 -31.45
CA GLY A 397 -9.74 -10.39 -32.54
C GLY A 397 -9.40 -11.33 -33.71
N ASN A 398 -9.65 -12.64 -33.59
CA ASN A 398 -9.26 -13.68 -34.55
C ASN A 398 -7.79 -13.55 -35.01
N ARG A 399 -6.88 -13.40 -34.03
CA ARG A 399 -5.44 -13.18 -34.23
C ARG A 399 -4.64 -14.43 -33.88
N SER A 400 -3.42 -14.51 -34.39
CA SER A 400 -2.48 -15.58 -34.07
C SER A 400 -1.52 -15.15 -32.95
N VAL A 401 -0.84 -16.12 -32.32
CA VAL A 401 0.22 -15.83 -31.34
C VAL A 401 1.37 -15.02 -31.96
N ALA A 402 1.58 -15.14 -33.27
CA ALA A 402 2.62 -14.38 -33.99
C ALA A 402 2.35 -12.88 -34.06
N ASP A 403 1.09 -12.45 -33.81
CA ASP A 403 0.71 -11.04 -33.78
C ASP A 403 1.05 -10.36 -32.43
N LEU A 404 1.47 -11.14 -31.42
CA LEU A 404 1.94 -10.66 -30.11
C LEU A 404 3.39 -10.15 -30.19
N ALA A 405 3.86 -9.48 -29.12
CA ALA A 405 5.22 -8.94 -28.98
C ALA A 405 5.63 -7.86 -30.00
N THR A 406 4.64 -7.16 -30.59
CA THR A 406 4.86 -5.94 -31.40
C THR A 406 4.48 -4.69 -30.60
N PRO A 407 5.03 -3.50 -30.92
CA PRO A 407 4.62 -2.26 -30.25
C PRO A 407 3.10 -2.00 -30.35
N ALA A 408 2.50 -2.29 -31.52
CA ALA A 408 1.07 -2.14 -31.73
C ALA A 408 0.25 -3.15 -30.89
N ALA A 409 0.75 -4.39 -30.76
CA ALA A 409 0.12 -5.36 -29.88
C ALA A 409 0.20 -4.93 -28.41
N ARG A 410 1.35 -4.44 -27.92
CA ARG A 410 1.49 -3.94 -26.55
C ARG A 410 0.47 -2.84 -26.25
N GLN A 411 0.33 -1.87 -27.14
CA GLN A 411 -0.65 -0.80 -27.00
C GLN A 411 -2.09 -1.34 -27.01
N ALA A 412 -2.41 -2.31 -27.88
CA ALA A 412 -3.73 -2.92 -27.90
C ALA A 412 -4.03 -3.72 -26.62
N LEU A 413 -3.06 -4.46 -26.10
CA LEU A 413 -3.20 -5.24 -24.86
C LEU A 413 -3.42 -4.32 -23.64
N GLU A 414 -2.71 -3.20 -23.59
CA GLU A 414 -2.92 -2.16 -22.58
C GLU A 414 -4.33 -1.57 -22.69
N ALA A 415 -4.76 -1.13 -23.87
CA ALA A 415 -6.09 -0.57 -24.06
C ALA A 415 -7.22 -1.57 -23.73
N LEU A 416 -6.99 -2.87 -23.98
CA LEU A 416 -7.89 -3.95 -23.57
C LEU A 416 -7.90 -4.14 -22.05
N SER A 417 -6.75 -4.00 -21.39
CA SER A 417 -6.67 -4.11 -19.92
C SER A 417 -7.56 -3.09 -19.22
N LEU A 418 -7.69 -1.87 -19.77
CA LEU A 418 -8.57 -0.82 -19.23
C LEU A 418 -10.06 -1.09 -19.45
N GLN A 419 -10.43 -2.07 -20.28
CA GLN A 419 -11.82 -2.42 -20.61
C GLN A 419 -12.33 -3.64 -19.84
N VAL A 420 -11.44 -4.41 -19.21
CA VAL A 420 -11.82 -5.61 -18.46
C VAL A 420 -12.53 -5.22 -17.17
N ASP A 421 -13.67 -5.87 -16.91
CA ASP A 421 -14.49 -5.64 -15.73
C ASP A 421 -15.13 -6.95 -15.26
N PHE A 422 -14.73 -7.44 -14.09
CA PHE A 422 -15.30 -8.65 -13.51
C PHE A 422 -15.28 -8.64 -11.98
N ALA A 423 -16.14 -9.47 -11.38
CA ALA A 423 -16.08 -9.76 -9.94
C ALA A 423 -14.89 -10.69 -9.66
N GLY A 424 -13.81 -10.16 -9.06
CA GLY A 424 -12.64 -10.92 -8.64
C GLY A 424 -12.71 -11.32 -7.16
N THR A 425 -11.83 -12.23 -6.75
CA THR A 425 -11.77 -12.70 -5.35
C THR A 425 -11.34 -11.61 -4.37
N THR A 426 -10.75 -10.51 -4.86
CA THR A 426 -10.32 -9.34 -4.09
C THR A 426 -11.24 -8.12 -4.29
N GLY A 427 -12.49 -8.35 -4.68
CA GLY A 427 -13.44 -7.31 -5.10
C GLY A 427 -13.47 -7.13 -6.61
N ARG A 428 -14.25 -6.15 -7.10
CA ARG A 428 -14.35 -5.86 -8.54
C ARG A 428 -12.96 -5.56 -9.13
N VAL A 429 -12.64 -6.18 -10.25
CA VAL A 429 -11.40 -5.94 -11.01
C VAL A 429 -11.76 -5.08 -12.19
N ARG A 430 -11.37 -3.81 -12.12
CA ARG A 430 -11.53 -2.82 -13.17
C ARG A 430 -10.44 -1.78 -13.04
N GLN A 431 -9.67 -1.58 -14.11
CA GLN A 431 -8.64 -0.55 -14.13
C GLN A 431 -9.25 0.82 -14.44
N PHE A 432 -8.69 1.87 -13.86
CA PHE A 432 -9.04 3.24 -14.19
C PHE A 432 -8.42 3.65 -15.52
N SER A 433 -9.17 4.44 -16.28
CA SER A 433 -8.73 5.08 -17.53
C SER A 433 -8.58 6.60 -17.41
N SER A 434 -8.73 7.14 -16.19
CA SER A 434 -8.52 8.56 -15.92
C SER A 434 -7.03 8.89 -15.86
N PRO A 435 -6.57 10.04 -16.40
CA PRO A 435 -5.15 10.36 -16.50
C PRO A 435 -4.33 10.21 -15.20
N ASP A 436 -4.92 10.55 -14.04
CA ASP A 436 -4.20 10.53 -12.76
C ASP A 436 -4.11 9.14 -12.11
N LEU A 437 -4.83 8.15 -12.64
CA LEU A 437 -4.96 6.80 -12.09
C LEU A 437 -4.92 5.74 -13.21
N GLU A 438 -4.44 6.07 -14.40
CA GLU A 438 -4.48 5.16 -15.55
C GLU A 438 -3.74 3.86 -15.22
N GLY A 439 -4.41 2.72 -15.38
CA GLY A 439 -3.87 1.40 -15.03
C GLY A 439 -3.96 1.02 -13.55
N ASP A 440 -4.35 1.94 -12.65
CA ASP A 440 -4.67 1.62 -11.26
C ASP A 440 -5.98 0.85 -11.16
N ARG A 441 -6.15 0.11 -10.07
CA ARG A 441 -7.39 -0.57 -9.74
C ARG A 441 -7.96 0.00 -8.45
N ASP A 442 -9.26 0.33 -8.47
CA ASP A 442 -10.02 0.47 -7.23
C ASP A 442 -10.23 -0.92 -6.63
N GLY A 443 -10.10 -1.04 -5.32
CA GLY A 443 -10.27 -2.30 -4.65
C GLY A 443 -10.60 -2.12 -3.19
N VAL A 444 -10.79 -3.26 -2.55
CA VAL A 444 -11.11 -3.29 -1.12
C VAL A 444 -9.85 -2.98 -0.33
N ILE A 445 -9.92 -1.99 0.58
CA ILE A 445 -8.88 -1.74 1.58
C ILE A 445 -9.34 -2.33 2.91
N LEU A 446 -8.48 -3.13 3.52
CA LEU A 446 -8.68 -3.69 4.84
C LEU A 446 -8.17 -2.70 5.89
N LEU A 447 -9.08 -2.24 6.74
CA LEU A 447 -8.72 -1.61 8.00
C LEU A 447 -8.54 -2.70 9.06
N ARG A 448 -7.44 -2.60 9.81
CA ARG A 448 -7.10 -3.48 10.92
C ARG A 448 -6.84 -2.65 12.17
N GLN A 449 -6.98 -3.27 13.33
CA GLN A 449 -6.60 -2.66 14.60
C GLN A 449 -5.69 -3.61 15.38
N ALA A 450 -4.59 -3.08 15.90
CA ALA A 450 -3.68 -3.84 16.74
C ALA A 450 -4.37 -4.27 18.04
N GLY A 451 -4.55 -5.58 18.21
CA GLY A 451 -5.07 -6.20 19.42
C GLY A 451 -4.10 -6.05 20.60
N GLY A 452 -4.63 -6.11 21.82
CA GLY A 452 -3.80 -6.14 23.01
C GLY A 452 -3.06 -7.46 23.22
N PRO A 453 -2.20 -7.53 24.26
CA PRO A 453 -1.58 -8.78 24.68
C PRO A 453 -2.62 -9.90 24.93
N PRO A 454 -2.27 -11.18 24.72
CA PRO A 454 -0.91 -11.69 24.45
C PRO A 454 -0.52 -11.70 22.96
N GLU A 455 -1.46 -11.42 22.05
CA GLU A 455 -1.23 -11.50 20.61
C GLU A 455 -1.60 -10.15 19.98
N SER A 456 -0.64 -9.22 19.88
CA SER A 456 -0.85 -7.99 19.09
C SER A 456 -0.75 -8.27 17.60
N THR A 457 -1.63 -9.13 17.14
CA THR A 457 -1.95 -9.25 15.73
C THR A 457 -2.87 -8.08 15.36
N PHE A 458 -2.66 -7.56 14.16
CA PHE A 458 -3.62 -6.64 13.55
C PHE A 458 -4.90 -7.43 13.24
N ASN A 459 -5.93 -7.22 14.04
CA ASN A 459 -7.25 -7.82 13.85
C ASN A 459 -8.02 -7.06 12.78
N GLN A 460 -8.82 -7.76 11.97
CA GLN A 460 -9.69 -7.13 11.00
C GLN A 460 -10.72 -6.22 11.70
N LEU A 461 -10.77 -4.97 11.25
CA LEU A 461 -11.67 -3.94 11.79
C LEU A 461 -12.80 -3.62 10.83
N ALA A 462 -12.46 -3.28 9.58
CA ALA A 462 -13.43 -2.81 8.59
C ALA A 462 -12.90 -3.01 7.17
N TYR A 463 -13.79 -2.90 6.19
CA TYR A 463 -13.45 -2.84 4.79
C TYR A 463 -13.86 -1.50 4.21
N ARG A 464 -12.96 -0.84 3.49
CA ARG A 464 -13.28 0.35 2.69
C ARG A 464 -13.51 -0.10 1.26
N THR A 465 -14.67 0.27 0.71
CA THR A 465 -15.08 0.06 -0.68
C THR A 465 -15.46 1.40 -1.31
N GLU A 466 -15.90 1.39 -2.57
CA GLU A 466 -16.43 2.59 -3.24
C GLU A 466 -17.65 3.22 -2.52
N THR A 467 -18.37 2.44 -1.70
CA THR A 467 -19.55 2.91 -0.96
C THR A 467 -19.21 3.44 0.44
N GLY A 468 -17.95 3.37 0.87
CA GLY A 468 -17.47 3.83 2.17
C GLY A 468 -16.88 2.72 3.04
N ILE A 469 -16.78 2.98 4.35
CA ILE A 469 -16.18 2.06 5.33
C ILE A 469 -17.27 1.22 6.00
N LEU A 470 -17.19 -0.10 5.84
CA LEU A 470 -18.06 -1.07 6.47
C LEU A 470 -17.34 -1.78 7.62
N PHE A 471 -17.74 -1.48 8.84
CA PHE A 471 -17.15 -2.07 10.05
C PHE A 471 -17.60 -3.51 10.28
N GLN A 472 -16.65 -4.33 10.72
CA GLN A 472 -16.86 -5.75 11.05
C GLN A 472 -16.78 -5.98 12.56
N THR A 473 -15.98 -5.16 13.25
CA THR A 473 -15.76 -5.22 14.69
C THR A 473 -15.81 -3.82 15.30
N ASP A 474 -15.96 -3.77 16.61
CA ASP A 474 -15.94 -2.52 17.38
C ASP A 474 -14.55 -1.91 17.40
N VAL A 475 -14.48 -0.56 17.40
CA VAL A 475 -13.20 0.14 17.56
C VAL A 475 -12.84 0.19 19.04
N VAL A 476 -11.64 -0.28 19.39
CA VAL A 476 -11.18 -0.40 20.79
C VAL A 476 -9.91 0.42 21.01
N TRP A 477 -10.02 1.51 21.77
CA TRP A 477 -8.88 2.41 22.03
C TRP A 477 -8.09 2.03 23.29
N SER A 478 -8.68 1.26 24.21
CA SER A 478 -8.04 0.77 25.43
C SER A 478 -8.52 -0.65 25.73
N PRO A 479 -7.75 -1.48 26.49
CA PRO A 479 -8.22 -2.77 26.95
C PRO A 479 -9.55 -2.71 27.72
N ASP A 480 -9.80 -1.61 28.43
CA ASP A 480 -11.05 -1.43 29.16
C ASP A 480 -12.27 -1.30 28.23
N SER A 481 -13.45 -1.56 28.79
CA SER A 481 -14.71 -1.47 28.04
C SER A 481 -15.22 -0.04 27.86
N ALA A 482 -14.70 0.93 28.61
CA ALA A 482 -15.16 2.31 28.58
C ALA A 482 -14.62 3.07 27.36
N HIS A 483 -13.47 2.68 26.81
CA HIS A 483 -12.85 3.34 25.67
C HIS A 483 -13.09 2.59 24.35
N ARG A 484 -14.37 2.33 24.05
CA ARG A 484 -14.83 1.59 22.87
C ARG A 484 -15.89 2.35 22.09
N ILE A 485 -15.96 2.09 20.79
CA ILE A 485 -17.04 2.54 19.90
C ILE A 485 -17.67 1.29 19.30
N SER A 486 -18.98 1.10 19.52
CA SER A 486 -19.69 -0.02 18.90
C SER A 486 -19.84 0.24 17.40
N CYS A 487 -19.31 -0.66 16.58
CA CYS A 487 -19.30 -0.55 15.11
C CYS A 487 -19.66 -1.87 14.40
N SER A 488 -19.80 -2.97 15.14
CA SER A 488 -20.07 -4.31 14.62
C SER A 488 -21.36 -4.47 13.79
N SER A 489 -22.24 -3.46 13.76
CA SER A 489 -23.41 -3.42 12.88
C SER A 489 -23.12 -2.95 11.44
N GLY A 490 -21.86 -2.66 11.12
CA GLY A 490 -21.45 -2.05 9.84
C GLY A 490 -21.16 -0.55 9.95
N THR A 491 -21.73 0.13 10.95
CA THR A 491 -21.58 1.57 11.22
C THR A 491 -21.29 1.82 12.69
N CYS A 492 -20.55 2.89 13.00
CA CYS A 492 -20.19 3.23 14.37
C CYS A 492 -21.24 4.11 15.10
N ASP A 493 -21.56 3.77 16.35
CA ASP A 493 -22.29 4.65 17.27
C ASP A 493 -21.35 5.72 17.86
N LEU A 494 -21.20 6.82 17.11
CA LEU A 494 -20.36 7.95 17.51
C LEU A 494 -20.98 8.84 18.59
N VAL A 495 -22.23 8.61 18.96
CA VAL A 495 -22.95 9.39 19.98
C VAL A 495 -22.62 8.86 21.37
N ASN A 496 -22.70 7.53 21.55
CA ASN A 496 -22.46 6.90 22.84
C ASN A 496 -21.05 6.30 22.96
N GLY A 497 -20.34 6.11 21.84
CA GLY A 497 -18.99 5.56 21.83
C GLY A 497 -17.93 6.54 22.33
N PHE A 498 -16.90 6.02 22.99
CA PHE A 498 -15.74 6.82 23.38
C PHE A 498 -14.90 7.21 22.17
N ARG A 499 -14.71 8.51 21.99
CA ARG A 499 -13.79 9.06 21.00
C ARG A 499 -12.64 9.77 21.70
N PRO A 500 -11.37 9.43 21.39
CA PRO A 500 -10.24 10.23 21.81
C PRO A 500 -10.47 11.71 21.46
N ALA A 501 -10.44 12.57 22.48
CA ALA A 501 -10.67 13.99 22.30
C ALA A 501 -9.33 14.74 22.29
N ASP A 502 -9.26 15.77 21.46
CA ASP A 502 -8.16 16.73 21.51
C ASP A 502 -8.28 17.59 22.77
N ARG A 503 -7.18 17.85 23.50
CA ARG A 503 -7.22 18.74 24.67
C ARG A 503 -7.46 20.19 24.32
N SER A 504 -7.10 20.62 23.13
CA SER A 504 -7.42 21.96 22.63
C SER A 504 -8.90 22.24 22.49
N SER A 505 -9.73 21.21 22.28
CA SER A 505 -11.18 21.35 22.25
C SER A 505 -11.76 21.73 23.63
N SER A 506 -10.94 21.67 24.69
CA SER A 506 -11.28 22.13 26.03
C SER A 506 -10.96 23.60 26.30
N CYS A 507 -10.28 24.30 25.38
CA CYS A 507 -9.91 25.70 25.57
C CYS A 507 -10.98 26.65 25.01
N PRO A 508 -11.44 27.65 25.80
CA PRO A 508 -12.32 28.70 25.30
C PRO A 508 -11.67 29.54 24.20
N ASP A 509 -12.49 30.28 23.45
CA ASP A 509 -12.02 31.28 22.50
C ASP A 509 -10.96 32.20 23.12
N GLY A 510 -9.97 32.54 22.30
CA GLY A 510 -8.80 33.32 22.68
C GLY A 510 -7.69 32.51 23.32
N ARG A 511 -7.87 31.20 23.53
CA ARG A 511 -6.89 30.34 24.20
C ARG A 511 -6.55 29.10 23.40
N VAL A 512 -5.31 28.62 23.57
CA VAL A 512 -4.82 27.36 23.01
C VAL A 512 -4.17 26.51 24.09
N TRP A 513 -4.22 25.19 23.94
CA TRP A 513 -3.63 24.28 24.91
C TRP A 513 -2.09 24.24 24.78
N ILE A 514 -1.40 24.46 25.90
CA ILE A 514 0.05 24.31 26.04
C ILE A 514 0.30 23.32 27.18
N ASN A 515 1.11 22.28 26.97
CA ASN A 515 1.21 21.17 27.93
C ASN A 515 1.70 21.57 29.33
N GLU A 516 2.55 22.58 29.43
CA GLU A 516 3.07 23.09 30.70
C GLU A 516 2.09 24.05 31.41
N GLN A 517 1.15 24.65 30.67
CA GLN A 517 0.36 25.81 31.13
C GLN A 517 -1.16 25.60 31.05
N GLY A 518 -1.61 24.50 30.45
CA GLY A 518 -3.02 24.31 30.08
C GLY A 518 -3.46 25.31 29.02
N CYS A 519 -4.69 25.80 29.10
CA CYS A 519 -5.21 26.80 28.17
C CYS A 519 -4.56 28.18 28.38
N SER A 520 -3.65 28.53 27.48
CA SER A 520 -2.89 29.78 27.46
C SER A 520 -3.50 30.79 26.49
N GLU A 521 -3.49 32.07 26.85
CA GLU A 521 -4.06 33.15 26.02
C GLU A 521 -3.20 33.46 24.81
N CYS A 522 -3.84 33.75 23.68
CA CYS A 522 -3.14 34.25 22.51
C CYS A 522 -2.54 35.62 22.76
N PRO A 523 -1.29 35.86 22.34
CA PRO A 523 -0.65 37.17 22.49
C PRO A 523 -1.34 38.21 21.59
N GLN A 524 -1.07 39.50 21.86
CA GLN A 524 -1.56 40.57 21.01
C GLN A 524 -1.08 40.39 19.56
N GLY A 525 -1.94 40.72 18.61
CA GLY A 525 -1.72 40.49 17.19
C GLY A 525 -2.05 39.06 16.72
N GLU A 526 -2.43 38.17 17.63
CA GLU A 526 -2.87 36.82 17.33
C GLU A 526 -4.26 36.55 17.89
N PHE A 527 -4.93 35.53 17.35
CA PHE A 527 -6.24 35.10 17.81
C PHE A 527 -6.35 33.57 17.82
N ALA A 528 -7.32 33.07 18.58
CA ALA A 528 -7.76 31.69 18.48
C ALA A 528 -9.28 31.62 18.64
N SER A 529 -9.98 31.00 17.70
CA SER A 529 -11.35 30.53 17.92
C SER A 529 -11.34 29.17 18.63
N ASN A 530 -12.51 28.72 19.09
CA ASN A 530 -12.69 27.41 19.67
C ASN A 530 -12.04 26.32 18.80
N GLN A 531 -11.35 25.38 19.44
CA GLN A 531 -10.66 24.23 18.82
C GLN A 531 -9.37 24.55 18.04
N MET A 532 -8.89 25.80 18.01
CA MET A 532 -7.61 26.13 17.35
C MET A 532 -6.39 25.57 18.09
N ALA A 533 -5.35 25.21 17.32
CA ALA A 533 -4.16 24.51 17.83
C ALA A 533 -3.06 25.39 18.32
N GLN A 534 -3.03 26.56 17.73
CA GLN A 534 -2.06 27.58 17.97
C GLN A 534 -2.76 28.89 17.66
N CYS A 535 -2.27 29.93 18.30
CA CYS A 535 -2.72 31.27 18.03
C CYS A 535 -2.29 31.62 16.60
N GLU A 536 -3.25 32.03 15.79
CA GLU A 536 -3.00 32.42 14.42
C GLU A 536 -2.73 33.92 14.34
N PRO A 537 -1.79 34.34 13.47
CA PRO A 537 -1.52 35.74 13.27
C PRO A 537 -2.69 36.45 12.60
N CYS A 538 -3.01 37.66 13.05
CA CYS A 538 -3.88 38.54 12.29
C CYS A 538 -3.27 38.83 10.92
N SER A 539 -4.07 38.62 9.87
CA SER A 539 -3.67 38.90 8.49
C SER A 539 -3.47 40.41 8.25
N ILE A 540 -2.75 40.75 7.18
CA ILE A 540 -2.59 42.15 6.74
C ILE A 540 -3.97 42.81 6.61
N GLY A 541 -4.11 44.04 7.10
CA GLY A 541 -5.38 44.76 7.16
C GLY A 541 -6.27 44.44 8.37
N SER A 542 -5.88 43.52 9.26
CA SER A 542 -6.53 43.27 10.55
C SER A 542 -5.54 43.33 11.72
N PHE A 543 -6.07 43.41 12.94
CA PHE A 543 -5.30 43.49 14.18
C PHE A 543 -6.03 42.83 15.36
N ALA A 544 -5.28 42.45 16.40
CA ALA A 544 -5.82 42.02 17.68
C ALA A 544 -5.15 42.80 18.81
N SER A 545 -5.87 43.74 19.42
CA SER A 545 -5.30 44.65 20.42
C SER A 545 -5.16 44.06 21.82
N ALA A 546 -5.89 42.98 22.12
CA ALA A 546 -5.91 42.35 23.44
C ALA A 546 -5.28 40.95 23.39
N THR A 547 -4.68 40.53 24.50
CA THR A 547 -4.40 39.11 24.70
C THR A 547 -5.72 38.35 24.82
N GLY A 548 -5.73 37.08 24.43
CA GLY A 548 -6.93 36.27 24.48
C GLY A 548 -7.97 36.66 23.42
N SER A 549 -7.56 37.23 22.30
CA SER A 549 -8.51 37.63 21.25
C SER A 549 -9.11 36.41 20.54
N ALA A 550 -10.45 36.35 20.47
CA ALA A 550 -11.18 35.29 19.78
C ALA A 550 -11.17 35.42 18.25
N SER A 551 -10.91 36.63 17.74
CA SER A 551 -10.86 36.95 16.31
C SER A 551 -10.05 38.23 16.08
N CYS A 552 -9.57 38.42 14.86
CA CYS A 552 -8.94 39.67 14.44
C CYS A 552 -9.97 40.71 14.00
N GLN A 553 -9.75 41.95 14.41
CA GLN A 553 -10.56 43.11 14.01
C GLN A 553 -9.99 43.75 12.74
N LEU A 554 -10.82 44.05 11.75
CA LEU A 554 -10.39 44.79 10.56
C LEU A 554 -10.00 46.22 10.91
N CYS A 555 -8.97 46.74 10.23
CA CYS A 555 -8.65 48.16 10.30
C CYS A 555 -9.83 48.99 9.79
N SER A 556 -10.25 49.98 10.59
CA SER A 556 -11.31 50.92 10.20
C SER A 556 -10.86 51.80 9.02
N ALA A 557 -11.84 52.35 8.29
CA ALA A 557 -11.56 53.24 7.16
C ALA A 557 -10.63 54.39 7.56
N GLY A 558 -9.63 54.67 6.73
CA GLY A 558 -8.55 55.63 7.02
C GLY A 558 -7.39 55.07 7.85
N ARG A 559 -7.42 53.77 8.18
CA ARG A 559 -6.31 53.05 8.81
C ARG A 559 -5.92 51.80 8.04
N TYR A 560 -4.68 51.36 8.22
CA TYR A 560 -4.15 50.16 7.61
C TYR A 560 -3.20 49.42 8.56
N SER A 561 -3.02 48.13 8.30
CA SER A 561 -1.93 47.32 8.85
C SER A 561 -1.19 46.72 7.67
N SER A 562 0.11 46.99 7.55
CA SER A 562 0.95 46.48 6.46
C SER A 562 1.69 45.19 6.81
N VAL A 563 1.48 44.66 8.01
CA VAL A 563 2.18 43.46 8.50
C VAL A 563 1.17 42.48 9.09
N ALA A 564 1.47 41.19 8.98
CA ALA A 564 0.78 40.19 9.78
C ALA A 564 1.14 40.39 11.27
N ARG A 565 0.31 39.87 12.20
CA ARG A 565 0.48 39.99 13.66
C ARG A 565 0.36 41.42 14.21
N ALA A 566 -0.40 42.30 13.56
CA ALA A 566 -0.56 43.65 14.05
C ALA A 566 -1.40 43.69 15.34
N SER A 567 -0.92 44.40 16.36
CA SER A 567 -1.69 44.70 17.58
C SER A 567 -2.50 45.99 17.47
N SER A 568 -2.29 46.78 16.41
CA SER A 568 -3.02 48.02 16.12
C SER A 568 -2.86 48.40 14.64
N CYS A 569 -3.74 49.29 14.15
CA CYS A 569 -3.66 49.84 12.79
C CYS A 569 -3.05 51.26 12.78
N ALA A 570 -2.22 51.54 11.78
CA ALA A 570 -1.66 52.86 11.50
C ALA A 570 -2.64 53.71 10.67
N ASN A 571 -2.57 55.04 10.77
CA ASN A 571 -3.36 55.93 9.90
C ASN A 571 -2.78 55.95 8.48
N CYS A 572 -3.65 55.99 7.47
CA CYS A 572 -3.21 56.18 6.09
C CYS A 572 -2.46 57.52 5.94
N PRO A 573 -1.38 57.59 5.14
CA PRO A 573 -0.72 58.85 4.80
C PRO A 573 -1.74 59.80 4.16
N THR A 574 -1.72 61.06 4.59
CA THR A 574 -2.54 62.14 4.05
C THR A 574 -2.03 62.65 2.72
#